data_AF-A0A948QM96-F1
#
_entry.id   AF-A0A948QM96-F1
#
_cell.length_a   1.000
_cell.length_b   1.000
_cell.length_c   1.000
_cell.angle_alpha   90.00
_cell.angle_beta   90.00
_cell.angle_gamma   90.00
#
_symmetry.space_group_name_H-M   'P 1'
#
loop_
_entity.id
_entity.type
_entity.pdbx_description
1 polymer ?
#
loop_
_entity_poly.entity_id
_entity_poly.type
_entity_poly.pdbx_seq_one_letter_code
_entity_poly.pdbx_strand_id
1 'polypeptide(L)'
;YASGNLKSMLNPYMPMTPEADRKAQEMVQKMGERFKAEVQAARGTKLQSGVDYTTGEVWDGVQAREIGLIDEIGTLDTVASSWDRAVHDFGPRAPGAGWLSGMATAFEWLARFQNGLH
;
A
#
# COMPACT_ATOMS: atom_id res chain seq x y z
N TYR A 1 -36.76 -5.28 27.15
CA TYR A 1 -37.52 -4.39 26.26
C TYR A 1 -36.61 -3.27 25.78
N ALA A 2 -36.28 -3.22 24.50
CA ALA A 2 -35.45 -2.16 23.93
C ALA A 2 -36.36 -1.10 23.28
N SER A 3 -36.25 0.16 23.71
CA SER A 3 -37.01 1.28 23.18
C SER A 3 -36.30 1.89 21.96
N GLY A 4 -36.88 1.69 20.78
CA GLY A 4 -36.49 2.34 19.52
C GLY A 4 -36.42 1.36 18.35
N ASN A 5 -37.11 1.68 17.24
CA ASN A 5 -37.23 0.80 16.06
C ASN A 5 -35.89 0.41 15.41
N LEU A 6 -34.84 1.20 15.61
CA LEU A 6 -33.50 0.98 15.06
C LEU A 6 -32.52 0.32 16.05
N LYS A 7 -32.94 0.01 17.28
CA LYS A 7 -32.02 -0.43 18.36
C LYS A 7 -31.47 -1.84 18.17
N SER A 8 -32.04 -2.61 17.26
CA SER A 8 -31.56 -3.93 16.81
C SER A 8 -30.78 -3.89 15.48
N MET A 9 -30.62 -2.73 14.85
CA MET A 9 -30.04 -2.60 13.50
C MET A 9 -28.63 -3.20 13.35
N LEU A 10 -27.84 -3.25 14.44
CA LEU A 10 -26.50 -3.84 14.46
C LEU A 10 -26.42 -5.15 15.24
N ASN A 11 -27.57 -5.78 15.55
CA ASN A 11 -27.60 -7.05 16.26
C ASN A 11 -27.38 -8.21 15.26
N PRO A 12 -26.30 -8.99 15.39
CA PRO A 12 -25.99 -10.08 14.44
C PRO A 12 -26.86 -11.33 14.63
N TYR A 13 -27.70 -11.38 15.67
CA TYR A 13 -28.53 -12.54 16.03
C TYR A 13 -30.02 -12.37 15.71
N MET A 14 -30.42 -11.25 15.12
CA MET A 14 -31.80 -10.99 14.73
C MET A 14 -31.88 -10.54 13.27
N PRO A 15 -32.91 -10.95 12.52
CA PRO A 15 -33.11 -10.46 11.16
C PRO A 15 -33.34 -8.94 11.16
N MET A 16 -32.74 -8.24 10.19
CA MET A 16 -32.93 -6.79 10.02
C MET A 16 -34.37 -6.48 9.63
N THR A 17 -34.93 -5.42 10.22
CA THR A 17 -36.22 -4.88 9.81
C THR A 17 -36.06 -4.08 8.51
N PRO A 18 -37.13 -3.90 7.70
CA PRO A 18 -37.06 -3.07 6.49
C PRO A 18 -36.61 -1.63 6.76
N GLU A 19 -36.94 -1.07 7.94
CA GLU A 19 -36.50 0.27 8.34
C GLU A 19 -34.98 0.32 8.63
N ALA A 20 -34.46 -0.69 9.32
CA ALA A 20 -33.03 -0.84 9.60
C ALA A 20 -32.21 -1.08 8.32
N ASP A 21 -32.72 -1.89 7.40
CA ASP A 21 -32.10 -2.16 6.10
C ASP A 21 -31.99 -0.89 5.25
N ARG A 22 -33.10 -0.16 5.08
CA ARG A 22 -33.09 1.15 4.40
C ARG A 22 -32.10 2.11 5.05
N LYS A 23 -32.02 2.14 6.38
CA LYS A 23 -31.09 3.03 7.07
C LYS A 23 -29.63 2.64 6.83
N ALA A 24 -29.32 1.35 6.84
CA ALA A 24 -28.00 0.84 6.50
C ALA A 24 -27.62 1.20 5.05
N GLN A 25 -28.55 1.00 4.11
CA GLN A 25 -28.34 1.36 2.71
C GLN A 25 -28.07 2.86 2.53
N GLU A 26 -28.83 3.74 3.20
CA GLU A 26 -28.58 5.18 3.19
C GLU A 26 -27.16 5.54 3.70
N MET A 27 -26.66 4.82 4.72
CA MET A 27 -25.32 5.06 5.25
C MET A 27 -24.23 4.63 4.27
N VAL A 28 -24.36 3.46 3.66
CA VAL A 28 -23.43 2.95 2.65
C VAL A 28 -23.40 3.87 1.43
N GLN A 29 -24.57 4.31 0.96
CA GLN A 29 -24.68 5.21 -0.19
C GLN A 29 -23.98 6.55 0.06
N LYS A 30 -24.18 7.16 1.22
CA LYS A 30 -23.48 8.41 1.61
C LYS A 30 -21.96 8.24 1.64
N MET A 31 -21.49 7.09 2.12
CA MET A 31 -20.06 6.78 2.14
C MET A 31 -19.50 6.60 0.72
N GLY A 32 -20.23 5.91 -0.16
CA GLY A 32 -19.88 5.75 -1.57
C GLY A 32 -19.81 7.08 -2.32
N GLU A 33 -20.77 7.98 -2.09
CA GLU A 33 -20.76 9.34 -2.68
C GLU A 33 -19.55 10.15 -2.22
N ARG A 34 -19.19 10.07 -0.93
CA ARG A 34 -18.00 10.73 -0.39
C ARG A 34 -16.72 10.16 -1.01
N PHE A 35 -16.61 8.85 -1.08
CA PHE A 35 -15.47 8.18 -1.71
C PHE A 35 -15.31 8.62 -3.17
N LYS A 36 -16.42 8.64 -3.94
CA LYS A 36 -16.44 9.12 -5.32
C LYS A 36 -15.93 10.55 -5.44
N ALA A 37 -16.39 11.44 -4.56
CA ALA A 37 -15.96 12.83 -4.55
C ALA A 37 -14.45 12.97 -4.26
N GLU A 38 -13.93 12.22 -3.29
CA GLU A 38 -12.50 12.21 -2.96
C GLU A 38 -11.64 11.68 -4.12
N VAL A 39 -12.05 10.58 -4.76
CA VAL A 39 -11.38 10.03 -5.94
C VAL A 39 -11.40 11.03 -7.10
N GLN A 40 -12.55 11.64 -7.38
CA GLN A 40 -12.69 12.64 -8.45
C GLN A 40 -11.83 13.88 -8.19
N ALA A 41 -11.75 14.34 -6.94
CA ALA A 41 -10.92 15.48 -6.55
C ALA A 41 -9.42 15.16 -6.69
N ALA A 42 -8.99 13.94 -6.32
CA ALA A 42 -7.59 13.53 -6.38
C ALA A 42 -7.10 13.22 -7.80
N ARG A 43 -7.94 12.60 -8.64
CA ARG A 43 -7.56 12.11 -9.97
C ARG A 43 -8.01 13.03 -11.10
N GLY A 44 -9.09 13.79 -10.91
CA GLY A 44 -9.54 14.82 -11.85
C GLY A 44 -9.77 14.26 -13.26
N THR A 45 -9.16 14.91 -14.25
CA THR A 45 -9.26 14.56 -15.67
C THR A 45 -8.51 13.27 -16.04
N LYS A 46 -7.77 12.66 -15.11
CA LYS A 46 -7.12 11.37 -15.35
C LYS A 46 -8.11 10.22 -15.39
N LEU A 47 -9.25 10.33 -14.69
CA LEU A 47 -10.27 9.29 -14.65
C LEU A 47 -10.93 9.12 -16.01
N GLN A 48 -11.02 7.87 -16.46
CA GLN A 48 -11.74 7.50 -17.66
C GLN A 48 -13.24 7.73 -17.51
N SER A 49 -13.84 8.39 -18.49
CA SER A 49 -15.29 8.59 -18.55
C SER A 49 -16.03 7.27 -18.73
N GLY A 50 -17.17 7.12 -18.06
CA GLY A 50 -18.05 5.96 -18.20
C GLY A 50 -17.69 4.78 -17.30
N VAL A 51 -16.62 4.88 -16.52
CA VAL A 51 -16.29 3.91 -15.46
C VAL A 51 -16.98 4.31 -14.16
N ASP A 52 -17.65 3.38 -13.50
CA ASP A 52 -18.18 3.57 -12.15
C ASP A 52 -17.19 3.04 -11.12
N TYR A 53 -16.47 3.97 -10.48
CA TYR A 53 -15.45 3.64 -9.46
C TYR A 53 -16.04 3.26 -8.09
N THR A 54 -17.37 3.19 -7.94
CA THR A 54 -18.05 2.93 -6.66
C THR A 54 -18.68 1.55 -6.53
N THR A 55 -18.45 0.66 -7.50
CA THR A 55 -19.06 -0.69 -7.57
C THR A 55 -18.46 -1.69 -6.57
N GLY A 56 -17.27 -1.39 -6.03
CA GLY A 56 -16.48 -2.35 -5.26
C GLY A 56 -15.71 -3.36 -6.11
N GLU A 57 -15.68 -3.17 -7.43
CA GLU A 57 -14.85 -3.96 -8.35
C GLU A 57 -13.36 -3.83 -7.99
N VAL A 58 -12.63 -4.93 -8.15
CA VAL A 58 -11.18 -4.97 -7.95
C VAL A 58 -10.51 -4.94 -9.31
N TRP A 59 -9.62 -3.96 -9.49
CA TRP A 59 -8.81 -3.81 -10.69
C TRP A 59 -7.36 -4.22 -10.42
N ASP A 60 -6.75 -4.93 -11.37
CA ASP A 60 -5.30 -5.14 -11.33
C ASP A 60 -4.56 -3.83 -11.68
N GLY A 61 -3.23 -3.84 -11.50
CA GLY A 61 -2.43 -2.63 -11.73
C GLY A 61 -2.50 -2.10 -13.17
N VAL A 62 -2.65 -2.97 -14.17
CA VAL A 62 -2.73 -2.56 -15.58
C VAL A 62 -4.06 -1.87 -15.84
N GLN A 63 -5.16 -2.50 -15.42
CA GLN A 63 -6.50 -1.94 -15.53
C GLN A 63 -6.62 -0.61 -14.76
N ALA A 64 -6.12 -0.56 -13.52
CA ALA A 64 -6.14 0.64 -12.71
C ALA A 64 -5.39 1.81 -13.37
N ARG A 65 -4.30 1.53 -14.09
CA ARG A 65 -3.57 2.56 -14.85
C ARG A 65 -4.37 3.02 -16.06
N GLU A 66 -4.96 2.09 -16.81
CA GLU A 66 -5.77 2.38 -18.01
C GLU A 66 -6.96 3.28 -17.69
N ILE A 67 -7.68 2.99 -16.59
CA ILE A 67 -8.84 3.79 -16.16
C ILE A 67 -8.44 5.03 -15.35
N GLY A 68 -7.14 5.27 -15.16
CA GLY A 68 -6.61 6.47 -14.53
C GLY A 68 -6.70 6.52 -13.00
N LEU A 69 -6.92 5.38 -12.32
CA LEU A 69 -6.86 5.28 -10.86
C LEU A 69 -5.44 5.45 -10.32
N ILE A 70 -4.44 4.97 -11.05
CA ILE A 70 -3.02 5.13 -10.72
C ILE A 70 -2.26 5.77 -11.87
N ASP A 71 -1.09 6.34 -11.59
CA ASP A 71 -0.24 6.95 -12.61
C ASP A 71 0.70 5.93 -13.25
N GLU A 72 1.35 5.11 -12.43
CA GLU A 72 2.38 4.18 -12.87
C GLU A 72 2.39 2.90 -12.03
N ILE A 73 3.00 1.85 -12.58
CA ILE A 73 3.23 0.57 -11.91
C ILE A 73 4.74 0.46 -11.67
N GLY A 74 5.15 0.20 -10.42
CA GLY A 74 6.56 0.13 -10.06
C GLY A 74 6.79 -0.62 -8.75
N THR A 75 8.06 -0.84 -8.43
CA THR A 75 8.52 -1.34 -7.14
C THR A 75 8.85 -0.19 -6.20
N LEU A 76 9.02 -0.47 -4.90
CA LEU A 76 9.41 0.54 -3.92
C LEU A 76 10.72 1.26 -4.32
N ASP A 77 11.70 0.54 -4.84
CA ASP A 77 12.97 1.11 -5.30
C ASP A 77 12.78 2.10 -6.44
N THR A 78 11.89 1.78 -7.39
CA THR A 78 11.59 2.67 -8.54
C THR A 78 10.88 3.96 -8.10
N VAL A 79 9.95 3.86 -7.13
CA VAL A 79 9.23 5.02 -6.60
C VAL A 79 10.16 5.88 -5.76
N ALA A 80 10.98 5.28 -4.90
CA ALA A 80 11.85 6.06 -4.04
C ALA A 80 12.96 6.78 -4.81
N SER A 81 13.50 6.13 -5.85
CA SER A 81 14.49 6.75 -6.74
C SER A 81 13.93 7.96 -7.49
N SER A 82 12.62 7.99 -7.80
CA SER A 82 12.00 9.14 -8.48
C SER A 82 11.68 10.31 -7.54
N TRP A 83 11.70 10.10 -6.22
CA TRP A 83 11.28 11.10 -5.23
C TRP A 83 12.43 11.91 -4.63
N ASP A 84 13.67 11.73 -5.11
CA ASP A 84 14.90 12.36 -4.59
C ASP A 84 14.98 12.35 -3.05
N ARG A 85 14.48 11.27 -2.44
CA ARG A 85 14.48 11.06 -0.99
C ARG A 85 15.30 9.84 -0.65
N ALA A 86 16.16 9.98 0.36
CA ALA A 86 16.92 8.85 0.88
C ALA A 86 15.97 7.76 1.38
N VAL A 87 16.04 6.57 0.77
CA VAL A 87 15.40 5.38 1.31
C VAL A 87 16.11 4.99 2.59
N HIS A 88 15.43 5.12 3.72
CA HIS A 88 15.94 4.62 4.99
C HIS A 88 15.48 3.18 5.17
N ASP A 89 16.43 2.24 5.04
CA ASP A 89 16.21 0.84 5.36
C ASP A 89 16.28 0.63 6.90
N PHE A 90 15.16 0.14 7.46
CA PHE A 90 14.97 -0.19 8.88
C PHE A 90 14.98 -1.70 9.15
N GLY A 91 15.40 -2.52 8.19
CA GLY A 91 15.67 -3.95 8.43
C GLY A 91 16.80 -4.15 9.45
N PRO A 92 16.89 -5.33 10.08
CA PRO A 92 18.01 -5.64 10.97
C PRO A 92 19.31 -5.56 10.17
N ARG A 93 20.05 -4.46 10.35
CA ARG A 93 21.45 -4.38 9.95
C ARG A 93 22.15 -5.54 10.66
N ALA A 94 22.79 -6.44 9.92
CA ALA A 94 23.87 -7.21 10.52
C ALA A 94 24.97 -6.19 10.90
N PRO A 95 25.17 -5.86 12.19
CA PRO A 95 26.27 -4.99 12.59
C PRO A 95 27.49 -5.90 12.63
N GLY A 96 28.16 -6.11 11.49
CA GLY A 96 29.13 -7.20 11.49
C GLY A 96 29.85 -7.61 10.22
N ALA A 97 29.92 -6.78 9.16
CA ALA A 97 31.07 -6.86 8.25
C ALA A 97 32.34 -6.27 8.93
N GLY A 98 32.53 -6.62 10.21
CA GLY A 98 33.63 -6.23 11.09
C GLY A 98 34.45 -7.46 11.48
N TRP A 99 35.70 -7.20 11.90
CA TRP A 99 36.82 -8.10 12.27
C TRP A 99 37.25 -9.22 11.29
N LEU A 100 36.35 -9.82 10.52
CA LEU A 100 36.70 -10.92 9.60
C LEU A 100 37.31 -10.43 8.27
N SER A 101 36.99 -9.22 7.82
CA SER A 101 37.62 -8.63 6.62
C SER A 101 39.10 -8.28 6.82
N GLY A 102 39.53 -8.01 8.06
CA GLY A 102 40.93 -7.67 8.38
C GLY A 102 41.88 -8.88 8.35
N MET A 103 41.37 -10.09 8.62
CA MET A 103 42.17 -11.31 8.59
C MET A 103 42.45 -11.79 7.16
N ALA A 104 41.50 -11.57 6.24
CA ALA A 104 41.68 -11.87 4.82
C ALA A 104 42.82 -11.03 4.22
N THR A 105 42.88 -9.75 4.56
CA THR A 105 43.94 -8.83 4.06
C THR A 105 45.32 -9.11 4.66
N ALA A 106 45.41 -9.61 5.90
CA ALA A 106 46.69 -9.93 6.55
C ALA A 106 47.34 -11.20 5.97
N PHE A 107 46.54 -12.21 5.61
CA PHE A 107 47.03 -13.42 4.94
C PHE A 107 47.48 -13.14 3.49
N GLU A 108 46.80 -12.24 2.77
CA GLU A 108 47.25 -11.78 1.46
C GLU A 108 48.54 -10.95 1.51
N TRP A 109 48.74 -10.12 2.54
CA TRP A 109 49.96 -9.33 2.71
C TRP A 109 51.19 -10.20 3.02
N LEU A 110 51.03 -11.19 3.90
CA LEU A 110 52.08 -12.19 4.21
C LEU A 110 52.44 -13.05 2.99
N ALA A 111 51.46 -13.49 2.21
CA ALA A 111 51.68 -14.26 0.99
C ALA A 111 52.42 -13.45 -0.11
N ARG A 112 52.21 -12.13 -0.18
CA ARG A 112 52.95 -11.24 -1.11
C ARG A 112 54.37 -10.93 -0.63
N PHE A 113 54.61 -10.87 0.68
CA PHE A 113 55.96 -10.63 1.23
C PHE A 113 56.90 -11.83 1.06
N GLN A 114 56.36 -13.06 1.14
CA GLN A 114 57.19 -14.27 1.06
C GLN A 114 57.54 -14.68 -0.38
N ASN A 115 56.78 -14.22 -1.38
CA ASN A 115 57.04 -14.44 -2.81
C ASN A 115 57.81 -13.29 -3.50
N GLY A 116 58.22 -12.26 -2.75
CA GLY A 116 58.86 -11.05 -3.28
C GLY A 116 60.36 -10.93 -3.04
N LEU A 117 61.03 -11.98 -2.54
CA LEU A 117 62.50 -12.01 -2.36
C LEU A 117 63.10 -13.17 -3.17
N HIS A 118 63.31 -12.90 -4.46
CA HIS A 118 64.57 -13.19 -5.13
C HIS A 118 65.29 -11.87 -5.36
#